data_AF-K2D5B9-F1
#
_entry.id   AF-K2D5B9-F1
#
_cell.length_a   1.000
_cell.length_b   1.000
_cell.length_c   1.000
_cell.angle_alpha   90.00
_cell.angle_beta   90.00
_cell.angle_gamma   90.00
#
_symmetry.space_group_name_H-M   'P 1'
#
loop_
_entity.id
_entity.type
_entity.pdbx_description
1 polymer ?
#
loop_
_entity_poly.entity_id
_entity_poly.type
_entity_poly.pdbx_seq_one_letter_code
_entity_poly.pdbx_strand_id
1 'polypeptide(L)'
;MINEKIPHIVLDPLMKKVLIKELELRAIKTLHSSKNSHLQFSNGREEHRIKIKTLQKISPKSIKNKAKNLALDTLIRFRITACQNGFLSILFFPPPQIEGDGKHSIDALIRIKKLALDSAKKNKYLKQKGLSPHTIPGPGEVVYLYSPNDALGHTQPIEVTPIASDFFKTLMFTLLKKSEFPYMTMDLWTEDITQESAPYAVGTPIPSLDFALHQNCGEPLFEQLINAFISFLFPEIEISEYGRYKRVPILHNTLNTFPKLARHFEKKLPQSWWFKPVAVEIEMNTICNLRCTGCAIIEDIEKANKGFNPEEILGLLNACNETSIYTYSITGGEPFLLLNELCTIVEKSPLDIFKIQTNGTRFSSMEIAEQMLTQLKKAGFGVKNKYVKPSINCSFGMQNQAGAPLECLVFLTHAFLNILGDSAQLGLNLLPYPGDDGEKILQELSTLYKKITGEPYPFERVRLHQFYMEHTPRLAEKKLIPLGQISIRDKINQLSEDYVCFNFSQKEMDTPVPRILIRSDGVLYPCACFGLATPAGNVHHNSLHELLERVQKNELLRLVEEKGLRGLLQEMEKRNPGIGDQKTPIEASICKACRTLRETDTPCGN
;
A
#
# COMPACT_ATOMS: atom_id res chain seq x y z
N MET A 1 25.05 9.63 -14.27
CA MET A 1 24.12 10.62 -13.67
C MET A 1 24.34 10.90 -12.19
N ILE A 2 24.02 10.01 -11.23
CA ILE A 2 24.15 10.32 -9.78
C ILE A 2 25.60 10.67 -9.39
N ASN A 3 26.57 9.83 -9.78
CA ASN A 3 28.00 10.08 -9.53
C ASN A 3 28.55 11.30 -10.28
N GLU A 4 27.90 11.74 -11.36
CA GLU A 4 28.32 12.91 -12.15
C GLU A 4 27.71 14.21 -11.59
N LYS A 5 26.48 14.17 -11.10
CA LYS A 5 25.80 15.33 -10.51
C LYS A 5 26.31 15.62 -9.10
N ILE A 6 26.69 14.61 -8.31
CA ILE A 6 27.22 14.79 -6.94
C ILE A 6 28.29 13.72 -6.63
N PRO A 7 29.58 14.00 -6.85
CA PRO A 7 30.66 13.00 -6.82
C PRO A 7 31.00 12.45 -5.42
N HIS A 8 30.39 12.97 -4.35
CA HIS A 8 30.71 12.62 -2.95
C HIS A 8 29.64 11.78 -2.24
N ILE A 9 28.60 11.32 -2.96
CA ILE A 9 27.54 10.52 -2.34
C ILE A 9 27.97 9.05 -2.22
N VAL A 10 28.14 8.60 -0.97
CA VAL A 10 28.19 7.17 -0.65
C VAL A 10 26.77 6.71 -0.36
N LEU A 11 26.10 6.13 -1.36
CA LEU A 11 24.80 5.49 -1.18
C LEU A 11 24.97 4.09 -0.58
N ASP A 12 24.15 3.77 0.41
CA ASP A 12 23.98 2.40 0.88
C ASP A 12 23.60 1.47 -0.31
N PRO A 13 24.08 0.21 -0.37
CA PRO A 13 23.81 -0.70 -1.47
C PRO A 13 22.31 -0.94 -1.76
N LEU A 14 21.46 -0.91 -0.74
CA LEU A 14 20.01 -1.04 -0.89
C LEU A 14 19.42 0.22 -1.53
N MET A 15 19.84 1.40 -1.08
CA MET A 15 19.45 2.68 -1.68
C MET A 15 19.95 2.82 -3.11
N LYS A 16 21.16 2.35 -3.40
CA LYS A 16 21.70 2.30 -4.75
C LYS A 16 20.85 1.39 -5.64
N LYS A 17 20.39 0.25 -5.14
CA LYS A 17 19.46 -0.66 -5.86
C LYS A 17 18.09 -0.02 -6.10
N VAL A 18 17.51 0.65 -5.11
CA VAL A 18 16.22 1.34 -5.24
C VAL A 18 16.33 2.46 -6.28
N LEU A 19 17.39 3.26 -6.20
CA LEU A 19 17.61 4.37 -7.12
C LEU A 19 17.98 3.91 -8.54
N ILE A 20 18.74 2.81 -8.67
CA ILE A 20 18.99 2.16 -9.97
C ILE A 20 17.69 1.62 -10.56
N LYS A 21 16.88 0.92 -9.77
CA LYS A 21 15.60 0.37 -10.24
C LYS A 21 14.64 1.47 -10.68
N GLU A 22 14.61 2.59 -9.97
CA GLU A 22 13.81 3.77 -10.33
C GLU A 22 14.32 4.45 -11.61
N LEU A 23 15.65 4.53 -11.78
CA LEU A 23 16.26 5.05 -13.01
C LEU A 23 16.11 4.11 -14.21
N GLU A 24 16.13 2.79 -14.00
CA GLU A 24 15.86 1.76 -15.01
C GLU A 24 14.41 1.84 -15.49
N LEU A 25 13.45 1.95 -14.57
CA LEU A 25 12.03 2.16 -14.87
C LEU A 25 11.79 3.43 -15.70
N ARG A 26 12.65 4.44 -15.58
CA ARG A 26 12.57 5.69 -16.36
C ARG A 26 13.41 5.68 -17.64
N ALA A 27 14.53 4.96 -17.69
CA ALA A 27 15.26 4.75 -18.95
C ALA A 27 14.39 4.03 -19.99
N ILE A 28 13.51 3.13 -19.53
CA ILE A 28 12.45 2.51 -20.33
C ILE A 28 11.47 3.57 -20.88
N LYS A 29 11.12 4.59 -20.09
CA LYS A 29 10.28 5.73 -20.54
C LYS A 29 10.99 6.69 -21.50
N THR A 30 12.28 6.99 -21.29
CA THR A 30 13.04 7.94 -22.13
C THR A 30 13.40 7.35 -23.50
N LEU A 31 13.66 6.03 -23.59
CA LEU A 31 13.88 5.32 -24.85
C LEU A 31 12.64 5.32 -25.77
N HIS A 32 11.43 5.49 -25.19
CA HIS A 32 10.20 5.68 -25.98
C HIS A 32 10.03 7.11 -26.51
N SER A 33 10.68 8.12 -25.94
CA SER A 33 10.57 9.53 -26.36
C SER A 33 11.59 9.99 -27.42
N SER A 34 12.63 9.22 -27.73
CA SER A 34 13.66 9.62 -28.71
C SER A 34 13.51 8.91 -30.06
N LYS A 35 12.40 9.17 -30.76
CA LYS A 35 12.31 9.08 -32.23
C LYS A 35 11.62 10.35 -32.75
N ASN A 36 12.34 11.47 -32.73
CA ASN A 36 12.27 12.58 -33.70
C ASN A 36 12.92 13.83 -33.12
N SER A 37 14.12 14.18 -33.60
CA SER A 37 14.45 15.51 -34.15
C SER A 37 15.96 15.67 -34.38
N HIS A 38 16.35 15.85 -35.63
CA HIS A 38 17.60 16.52 -36.02
C HIS A 38 17.34 18.02 -36.16
N LEU A 39 18.27 18.87 -35.68
CA LEU A 39 18.68 20.13 -36.33
C LEU A 39 19.89 20.78 -35.62
N GLN A 40 20.85 21.25 -36.42
CA GLN A 40 22.07 21.99 -36.07
C GLN A 40 21.82 23.52 -36.07
N PHE A 41 22.60 24.31 -35.29
CA PHE A 41 23.69 25.19 -35.78
C PHE A 41 24.31 26.14 -34.71
N SER A 42 25.65 26.26 -34.80
CA SER A 42 26.61 27.38 -34.60
C SER A 42 26.73 28.27 -33.34
N ASN A 43 27.96 28.24 -32.79
CA ASN A 43 28.93 29.30 -32.40
C ASN A 43 28.50 30.66 -31.81
N GLY A 44 29.10 30.99 -30.66
CA GLY A 44 29.36 32.37 -30.19
C GLY A 44 29.96 32.40 -28.77
N ARG A 45 31.17 32.95 -28.61
CA ARG A 45 31.86 33.19 -27.32
C ARG A 45 31.31 34.45 -26.66
N GLU A 46 31.22 34.51 -25.33
CA GLU A 46 31.78 35.63 -24.54
C GLU A 46 31.76 35.36 -23.02
N GLU A 47 32.73 35.99 -22.34
CA GLU A 47 33.09 35.87 -20.94
C GLU A 47 32.11 36.60 -20.00
N HIS A 48 31.93 36.10 -18.77
CA HIS A 48 31.77 36.99 -17.62
C HIS A 48 32.41 36.42 -16.34
N ARG A 49 33.55 37.01 -15.97
CA ARG A 49 34.13 36.98 -14.62
C ARG A 49 33.30 37.85 -13.69
N ILE A 50 32.80 37.29 -12.59
CA ILE A 50 32.42 38.08 -11.41
C ILE A 50 33.47 37.88 -10.32
N LYS A 51 34.11 39.00 -9.95
CA LYS A 51 35.08 39.11 -8.85
C LYS A 51 34.35 39.03 -7.50
N ILE A 52 34.64 38.02 -6.70
CA ILE A 52 34.44 38.09 -5.24
C ILE A 52 35.79 38.48 -4.63
N LYS A 53 35.92 39.77 -4.28
CA LYS A 53 36.99 40.28 -3.43
C LYS A 53 36.48 40.35 -1.98
N THR A 54 37.32 39.83 -1.09
CA THR A 54 37.43 40.18 0.34
C THR A 54 36.55 39.41 1.34
N LEU A 55 36.90 38.14 1.59
CA LEU A 55 36.82 37.53 2.94
C LEU A 55 38.02 36.62 3.23
N GLN A 56 39.22 37.05 2.82
CA GLN A 56 40.47 36.48 3.33
C GLN A 56 41.05 37.42 4.38
N LYS A 57 40.81 37.10 5.65
CA LYS A 57 41.75 37.23 6.79
C LYS A 57 41.00 36.99 8.11
N ILE A 58 40.58 35.75 8.34
CA ILE A 58 40.56 35.20 9.70
C ILE A 58 41.35 33.90 9.61
N SER A 59 42.51 33.87 10.26
CA SER A 59 43.37 32.69 10.24
C SER A 59 42.67 31.54 10.97
N PRO A 60 42.73 30.29 10.47
CA PRO A 60 42.15 29.12 11.14
C PRO A 60 42.68 28.88 12.58
N LYS A 61 43.80 29.54 12.95
CA LYS A 61 44.38 29.45 14.29
C LYS A 61 43.69 30.34 15.33
N SER A 62 42.98 31.42 14.96
CA SER A 62 42.33 32.28 15.95
C SER A 62 40.96 31.75 16.42
N ILE A 63 40.28 30.93 15.61
CA ILE A 63 39.02 30.28 15.99
C ILE A 63 39.28 29.08 16.93
N LYS A 64 40.43 28.41 16.80
CA LYS A 64 40.80 27.24 17.62
C LYS A 64 41.00 27.52 19.12
N ASN A 65 41.22 28.78 19.51
CA ASN A 65 41.55 29.11 20.91
C ASN A 65 40.44 29.83 21.70
N LYS A 66 39.36 30.32 21.07
CA LYS A 66 38.25 30.97 21.80
C LYS A 66 37.00 30.10 22.00
N ALA A 67 36.80 29.05 21.22
CA ALA A 67 35.70 28.09 21.39
C ALA A 67 36.01 26.98 22.43
N LYS A 68 37.08 27.14 23.23
CA LYS A 68 37.59 26.07 24.09
C LYS A 68 36.86 25.91 25.44
N ASN A 69 35.85 26.71 25.76
CA ASN A 69 35.19 26.67 27.08
C ASN A 69 33.67 26.91 27.05
N LEU A 70 32.94 26.57 25.99
CA LEU A 70 31.60 26.02 26.26
C LEU A 70 31.85 24.54 26.52
N ALA A 71 31.62 24.09 27.75
CA ALA A 71 31.65 22.68 28.06
C ALA A 71 30.52 22.03 27.24
N LEU A 72 30.83 21.54 26.03
CA LEU A 72 29.89 20.79 25.20
C LEU A 72 29.25 19.63 25.99
N ASP A 73 29.91 19.19 27.05
CA ASP A 73 29.43 18.22 28.03
C ASP A 73 28.13 18.60 28.75
N THR A 74 27.76 19.89 28.80
CA THR A 74 26.48 20.35 29.39
C THR A 74 25.38 20.55 28.36
N LEU A 75 25.72 20.58 27.07
CA LEU A 75 24.76 20.78 25.98
C LEU A 75 24.22 19.45 25.45
N ILE A 76 22.98 19.45 24.99
CA ILE A 76 22.32 18.30 24.39
C ILE A 76 22.59 18.31 22.89
N ARG A 77 23.03 17.16 22.36
CA ARG A 77 23.30 16.96 20.93
C ARG A 77 22.03 16.60 20.16
N PHE A 78 21.83 17.29 19.06
CA PHE A 78 20.84 17.03 18.03
C PHE A 78 21.53 16.87 16.67
N ARG A 79 20.89 16.16 15.74
CA ARG A 79 21.30 16.10 14.34
C ARG A 79 20.28 16.81 13.49
N ILE A 80 20.70 17.83 12.77
CA ILE A 80 19.84 18.69 11.96
C ILE A 80 20.20 18.52 10.49
N THR A 81 19.19 18.31 9.65
CA THR A 81 19.34 18.00 8.23
C THR A 81 18.46 18.92 7.40
N ALA A 82 19.03 19.57 6.37
CA ALA A 82 18.31 20.46 5.46
C ALA A 82 18.82 20.33 4.02
N CYS A 83 17.98 20.68 3.04
CA CYS A 83 18.34 20.84 1.64
C CYS A 83 17.94 22.22 1.11
N GLN A 84 18.40 22.58 -0.08
CA GLN A 84 18.09 23.90 -0.68
C GLN A 84 16.58 24.12 -0.88
N ASN A 85 15.81 23.04 -1.02
CA ASN A 85 14.36 23.08 -1.25
C ASN A 85 13.53 22.98 0.04
N GLY A 86 14.14 22.77 1.20
CA GLY A 86 13.38 22.61 2.43
C GLY A 86 14.15 22.09 3.63
N PHE A 87 13.50 22.20 4.79
CA PHE A 87 14.02 21.71 6.04
C PHE A 87 13.60 20.26 6.18
N LEU A 88 14.53 19.35 6.46
CA LEU A 88 14.24 17.93 6.41
C LEU A 88 13.89 17.40 7.80
N SER A 89 14.78 17.52 8.78
CA SER A 89 14.48 17.05 10.14
C SER A 89 15.51 17.46 11.20
N ILE A 90 15.13 17.30 12.47
CA ILE A 90 15.98 17.33 13.67
C ILE A 90 15.78 16.03 14.45
N LEU A 91 16.87 15.34 14.73
CA LEU A 91 16.89 14.11 15.52
C LEU A 91 17.58 14.33 16.85
N PHE A 92 17.00 13.79 17.92
CA PHE A 92 17.60 13.65 19.23
C PHE A 92 18.04 12.20 19.46
N PHE A 93 19.22 11.99 20.04
CA PHE A 93 19.73 10.67 20.38
C PHE A 93 19.73 10.51 21.90
N PRO A 94 18.69 9.90 22.48
CA PRO A 94 18.66 9.72 23.93
C PRO A 94 19.82 8.81 24.36
N PRO A 95 20.56 9.11 25.44
CA PRO A 95 21.56 8.19 25.94
C PRO A 95 20.92 6.84 26.32
N PRO A 96 21.57 5.70 26.03
CA PRO A 96 21.08 4.39 26.42
C PRO A 96 20.85 4.36 27.93
N GLN A 97 19.67 3.92 28.34
CA GLN A 97 19.25 3.93 29.74
C GLN A 97 18.64 2.59 30.15
N ILE A 98 18.81 2.26 31.43
CA ILE A 98 18.15 1.15 32.09
C ILE A 98 17.35 1.70 33.27
N GLU A 99 16.34 0.95 33.67
CA GLU A 99 15.54 1.26 34.85
C GLU A 99 15.82 0.17 35.87
N GLY A 100 16.15 0.56 37.09
CA GLY A 100 16.41 -0.36 38.19
C GLY A 100 15.16 -1.11 38.61
N ASP A 101 15.33 -2.36 39.00
CA ASP A 101 14.27 -3.17 39.59
C ASP A 101 14.55 -3.52 41.07
N GLY A 102 15.60 -2.92 41.64
CA GLY A 102 16.06 -3.17 43.00
C GLY A 102 16.68 -4.55 43.23
N LYS A 103 16.85 -5.37 42.17
CA LYS A 103 17.29 -6.76 42.28
C LYS A 103 18.53 -7.05 41.43
N HIS A 104 18.57 -6.51 40.22
CA HIS A 104 19.62 -6.80 39.25
C HIS A 104 20.64 -5.67 39.18
N SER A 105 21.92 -6.04 38.99
CA SER A 105 22.97 -5.06 38.73
C SER A 105 22.80 -4.41 37.35
N ILE A 106 23.45 -3.27 37.14
CA ILE A 106 23.50 -2.58 35.84
C ILE A 106 23.89 -3.55 34.70
N ASP A 107 24.93 -4.37 34.88
CA ASP A 107 25.34 -5.35 33.87
C ASP A 107 24.30 -6.44 33.60
N ALA A 108 23.58 -6.89 34.64
CA ALA A 108 22.51 -7.85 34.46
C ALA A 108 21.33 -7.24 33.69
N LEU A 109 20.94 -6.00 34.02
CA LEU A 109 19.88 -5.26 33.32
C LEU A 109 20.24 -4.99 31.84
N ILE A 110 21.50 -4.67 31.55
CA ILE A 110 22.00 -4.53 30.17
C ILE A 110 21.84 -5.84 29.39
N ARG A 111 22.17 -6.99 29.99
CA ARG A 111 22.00 -8.30 29.35
C ARG A 111 20.54 -8.65 29.12
N ILE A 112 19.67 -8.36 30.11
CA ILE A 112 18.21 -8.57 30.00
C ILE A 112 17.65 -7.73 28.85
N LYS A 113 18.03 -6.45 28.75
CA LYS A 113 17.61 -5.55 27.65
C LYS A 113 18.39 -5.76 26.34
N LYS A 114 19.38 -6.67 26.32
CA LYS A 114 20.24 -6.98 25.16
C LYS A 114 20.88 -5.74 24.51
N LEU A 115 21.34 -4.78 25.32
CA LEU A 115 21.97 -3.55 24.81
C LEU A 115 23.42 -3.82 24.38
N ALA A 116 23.76 -3.45 23.15
CA ALA A 116 25.12 -3.54 22.61
C ALA A 116 25.91 -2.26 22.92
N LEU A 117 26.80 -2.32 23.90
CA LEU A 117 27.56 -1.16 24.41
C LEU A 117 29.06 -1.46 24.47
N ASP A 118 29.87 -0.43 24.22
CA ASP A 118 31.32 -0.47 24.45
C ASP A 118 31.58 -0.47 25.97
N SER A 119 32.20 -1.55 26.44
CA SER A 119 32.41 -1.76 27.87
C SER A 119 33.34 -0.70 28.49
N ALA A 120 34.34 -0.21 27.74
CA ALA A 120 35.28 0.78 28.26
C ALA A 120 34.61 2.16 28.40
N LYS A 121 33.85 2.59 27.39
CA LYS A 121 33.11 3.87 27.44
C LYS A 121 32.03 3.86 28.52
N LYS A 122 31.24 2.78 28.59
CA LYS A 122 30.22 2.57 29.63
C LYS A 122 30.84 2.65 31.02
N ASN A 123 31.88 1.86 31.29
CA ASN A 123 32.49 1.80 32.62
C ASN A 123 33.10 3.14 33.04
N LYS A 124 33.70 3.87 32.09
CA LYS A 124 34.22 5.22 32.33
C LYS A 124 33.10 6.18 32.73
N TYR A 125 31.97 6.17 32.02
CA TYR A 125 30.83 7.04 32.31
C TYR A 125 30.17 6.70 33.65
N LEU A 126 29.93 5.40 33.91
CA LEU A 126 29.40 4.95 35.21
C LEU A 126 30.29 5.40 36.37
N LYS A 127 31.62 5.23 36.24
CA LYS A 127 32.57 5.67 37.26
C LYS A 127 32.51 7.18 37.51
N GLN A 128 32.32 7.99 36.46
CA GLN A 128 32.14 9.44 36.59
C GLN A 128 30.85 9.82 37.34
N LYS A 129 29.82 8.96 37.28
CA LYS A 129 28.57 9.11 38.03
C LYS A 129 28.60 8.45 39.42
N GLY A 130 29.76 7.95 39.86
CA GLY A 130 29.89 7.24 41.15
C GLY A 130 29.26 5.84 41.14
N LEU A 131 28.99 5.29 39.96
CA LEU A 131 28.39 3.97 39.77
C LEU A 131 29.44 2.96 39.28
N SER A 132 29.14 1.67 39.48
CA SER A 132 29.90 0.56 38.91
C SER A 132 28.97 -0.38 38.15
N PRO A 133 29.49 -1.22 37.23
CA PRO A 133 28.68 -2.24 36.55
C PRO A 133 27.95 -3.21 37.49
N HIS A 134 28.43 -3.35 38.73
CA HIS A 134 27.86 -4.19 39.78
C HIS A 134 26.87 -3.46 40.68
N THR A 135 26.70 -2.14 40.54
CA THR A 135 25.70 -1.37 41.29
C THR A 135 24.30 -1.90 40.95
N ILE A 136 23.44 -2.04 41.97
CA ILE A 136 22.04 -2.43 41.84
C ILE A 136 21.21 -1.15 41.98
N PRO A 137 20.64 -0.60 40.89
CA PRO A 137 19.81 0.59 40.98
C PRO A 137 18.47 0.28 41.65
N GLY A 138 17.93 1.25 42.40
CA GLY A 138 16.65 1.11 43.08
C GLY A 138 15.48 0.90 42.10
N PRO A 139 14.34 0.35 42.55
CA PRO A 139 13.16 0.20 41.70
C PRO A 139 12.73 1.55 41.10
N GLY A 140 12.65 1.63 39.77
CA GLY A 140 12.29 2.84 39.02
C GLY A 140 13.44 3.84 38.81
N GLU A 141 14.63 3.58 39.35
CA GLU A 141 15.79 4.46 39.18
C GLU A 141 16.31 4.37 37.74
N VAL A 142 16.32 5.49 37.02
CA VAL A 142 16.84 5.56 35.66
C VAL A 142 18.35 5.79 35.69
N VAL A 143 19.09 4.83 35.15
CA VAL A 143 20.55 4.93 35.01
C VAL A 143 20.93 5.08 33.55
N TYR A 144 21.54 6.21 33.23
CA TYR A 144 22.15 6.47 31.93
C TYR A 144 23.50 5.77 31.81
N LEU A 145 23.70 5.08 30.69
CA LEU A 145 24.88 4.26 30.47
C LEU A 145 25.99 5.04 29.78
N TYR A 146 25.65 6.08 29.01
CA TYR A 146 26.57 7.01 28.33
C TYR A 146 26.20 8.47 28.56
N SER A 147 27.14 9.36 28.22
CA SER A 147 26.89 10.78 28.05
C SER A 147 25.91 11.03 26.88
N PRO A 148 25.05 12.07 26.96
CA PRO A 148 24.22 12.49 25.82
C PRO A 148 25.00 12.67 24.50
N ASN A 149 26.27 13.08 24.59
CA ASN A 149 27.12 13.29 23.42
C ASN A 149 27.65 12.01 22.76
N ASP A 150 27.67 10.89 23.50
CA ASP A 150 28.16 9.58 23.06
C ASP A 150 27.05 8.62 22.62
N ALA A 151 25.79 9.08 22.67
CA ALA A 151 24.60 8.24 22.41
C ALA A 151 24.40 7.82 20.94
N LEU A 152 25.09 8.48 20.00
CA LEU A 152 24.91 8.27 18.57
C LEU A 152 25.17 6.79 18.19
N GLY A 153 24.16 6.13 17.64
CA GLY A 153 24.24 4.74 17.17
C GLY A 153 23.96 3.66 18.22
N HIS A 154 23.65 4.05 19.47
CA HIS A 154 23.35 3.09 20.56
C HIS A 154 21.86 3.04 20.94
N THR A 155 21.08 4.04 20.52
CA THR A 155 19.64 4.14 20.77
C THR A 155 18.90 4.53 19.49
N GLN A 156 17.61 4.25 19.46
CA GLN A 156 16.77 4.75 18.38
C GLN A 156 16.65 6.28 18.50
N PRO A 157 16.91 7.02 17.40
CA PRO A 157 16.71 8.45 17.39
C PRO A 157 15.23 8.81 17.58
N ILE A 158 15.01 9.97 18.19
CA ILE A 158 13.70 10.58 18.37
C ILE A 158 13.62 11.79 17.44
N GLU A 159 12.54 11.87 16.67
CA GLU A 159 12.23 13.01 15.82
C GLU A 159 11.71 14.17 16.68
N VAL A 160 12.32 15.36 16.55
CA VAL A 160 11.99 16.53 17.38
C VAL A 160 11.77 17.82 16.57
N THR A 161 11.64 17.74 15.25
CA THR A 161 11.39 18.91 14.37
C THR A 161 10.13 19.70 14.77
N PRO A 162 8.99 19.07 15.15
CA PRO A 162 7.77 19.80 15.49
C PRO A 162 7.90 20.68 16.73
N ILE A 163 8.78 20.33 17.66
CA ILE A 163 8.97 21.07 18.92
C ILE A 163 10.16 22.03 18.86
N ALA A 164 11.05 21.87 17.89
CA ALA A 164 12.21 22.72 17.74
C ALA A 164 11.83 24.14 17.29
N SER A 165 12.49 25.13 17.90
CA SER A 165 12.36 26.54 17.54
C SER A 165 12.72 26.75 16.06
N ASP A 166 11.95 27.60 15.38
CA ASP A 166 12.20 27.99 13.99
C ASP A 166 13.53 28.74 13.82
N PHE A 167 14.10 29.26 14.91
CA PHE A 167 15.46 29.81 14.93
C PHE A 167 16.48 28.79 14.43
N PHE A 168 16.47 27.55 14.96
CA PHE A 168 17.45 26.53 14.58
C PHE A 168 17.26 26.06 13.14
N LYS A 169 16.03 26.06 12.63
CA LYS A 169 15.73 25.76 11.23
C LYS A 169 16.29 26.86 10.31
N THR A 170 16.04 28.12 10.68
CA THR A 170 16.56 29.30 9.97
C THR A 170 18.09 29.37 9.98
N LEU A 171 18.71 29.07 11.13
CA LEU A 171 20.16 28.96 11.29
C LEU A 171 20.72 27.94 10.31
N MET A 172 20.11 26.76 10.24
CA MET A 172 20.53 25.69 9.34
C MET A 172 20.48 26.12 7.87
N PHE A 173 19.39 26.75 7.43
CA PHE A 173 19.28 27.28 6.08
C PHE A 173 20.30 28.36 5.78
N THR A 174 20.59 29.23 6.75
CA THR A 174 21.60 30.28 6.60
C THR A 174 22.98 29.69 6.40
N LEU A 175 23.31 28.62 7.15
CA LEU A 175 24.57 27.90 7.00
C LEU A 175 24.65 27.16 5.66
N LEU A 176 23.58 26.48 5.26
CA LEU A 176 23.48 25.79 3.98
C LEU A 176 23.65 26.74 2.78
N LYS A 177 22.97 27.90 2.79
CA LYS A 177 23.10 28.91 1.74
C LYS A 177 24.53 29.44 1.60
N LYS A 178 25.31 29.44 2.69
CA LYS A 178 26.71 29.90 2.68
C LYS A 178 27.71 28.81 2.30
N SER A 179 27.34 27.53 2.34
CA SER A 179 28.26 26.42 2.18
C SER A 179 28.37 25.88 0.76
N GLU A 180 27.66 26.48 -0.20
CA GLU A 180 27.50 26.00 -1.60
C GLU A 180 27.01 24.54 -1.72
N PHE A 181 26.59 23.91 -0.61
CA PHE A 181 26.16 22.53 -0.62
C PHE A 181 24.67 22.44 -1.02
N PRO A 182 24.29 21.38 -1.77
CA PRO A 182 22.89 21.13 -2.13
C PRO A 182 22.02 20.70 -0.93
N TYR A 183 22.66 20.07 0.04
CA TYR A 183 22.10 19.63 1.30
C TYR A 183 23.18 19.67 2.36
N MET A 184 22.78 19.65 3.63
CA MET A 184 23.71 19.62 4.74
C MET A 184 23.07 18.91 5.91
N THR A 185 23.86 18.06 6.54
CA THR A 185 23.60 17.51 7.87
C THR A 185 24.62 18.12 8.81
N MET A 186 24.25 18.48 10.03
CA MET A 186 25.23 18.87 11.06
C MET A 186 24.75 18.41 12.43
N ASP A 187 25.71 18.30 13.34
CA ASP A 187 25.37 18.21 14.75
C ASP A 187 25.15 19.62 15.32
N LEU A 188 24.11 19.77 16.12
CA LEU A 188 23.75 20.97 16.84
C LEU A 188 23.77 20.64 18.33
N TRP A 189 24.44 21.44 19.14
CA TRP A 189 24.41 21.34 20.59
C TRP A 189 23.65 22.52 21.14
N THR A 190 22.66 22.28 22.00
CA THR A 190 21.95 23.35 22.72
C THR A 190 21.41 22.85 24.05
N GLU A 191 21.18 23.75 24.99
CA GLU A 191 20.53 23.41 26.26
C GLU A 191 19.03 23.10 26.07
N ASP A 192 18.38 23.82 25.16
CA ASP A 192 16.95 23.69 24.87
C ASP A 192 16.66 23.99 23.40
N ILE A 193 16.28 22.95 22.64
CA ILE A 193 15.96 23.06 21.22
C ILE A 193 14.67 23.86 20.95
N THR A 194 13.84 24.07 21.97
CA THR A 194 12.55 24.76 21.88
C THR A 194 12.69 26.29 22.06
N GLN A 195 13.84 26.77 22.56
CA GLN A 195 14.07 28.18 22.89
C GLN A 195 15.10 28.80 21.94
N GLU A 196 14.76 29.91 21.30
CA GLU A 196 15.68 30.66 20.44
C GLU A 196 16.87 31.27 21.21
N SER A 197 16.65 31.65 22.47
CA SER A 197 17.68 32.27 23.32
C SER A 197 18.64 31.27 23.98
N ALA A 198 18.43 29.96 23.79
CA ALA A 198 19.25 28.94 24.43
C ALA A 198 20.70 29.00 23.92
N PRO A 199 21.70 28.86 24.80
CA PRO A 199 23.08 28.68 24.38
C PRO A 199 23.20 27.52 23.40
N TYR A 200 23.93 27.72 22.30
CA TYR A 200 24.12 26.67 21.30
C TYR A 200 25.52 26.69 20.68
N ALA A 201 25.91 25.55 20.13
CA ALA A 201 27.09 25.37 19.30
C ALA A 201 26.74 24.52 18.09
N VAL A 202 27.34 24.81 16.94
CA VAL A 202 27.15 24.03 15.71
C VAL A 202 28.41 23.28 15.35
N GLY A 203 28.23 22.05 14.89
CA GLY A 203 29.30 21.16 14.44
C GLY A 203 29.75 21.48 13.03
N THR A 204 30.77 20.73 12.60
CA THR A 204 31.17 20.73 11.19
C THR A 204 30.08 20.08 10.33
N PRO A 205 29.80 20.63 9.14
CA PRO A 205 28.94 19.97 8.17
C PRO A 205 29.37 18.52 7.90
N ILE A 206 28.40 17.62 7.90
CA ILE A 206 28.54 16.20 7.60
C ILE A 206 28.08 16.00 6.14
N PRO A 207 28.94 15.48 5.25
CA PRO A 207 28.62 15.37 3.81
C PRO A 207 27.66 14.22 3.46
N SER A 208 27.10 13.53 4.46
CA SER A 208 26.11 12.46 4.31
C SER A 208 24.74 12.87 4.88
N LEU A 209 23.66 12.42 4.24
CA LEU A 209 22.28 12.62 4.71
C LEU A 209 21.86 11.64 5.81
N ASP A 210 22.70 10.63 6.09
CA ASP A 210 22.47 9.61 7.12
C ASP A 210 21.03 9.03 7.12
N PHE A 211 20.48 8.75 5.93
CA PHE A 211 19.12 8.24 5.73
C PHE A 211 18.76 7.07 6.66
N ALA A 212 19.71 6.18 6.95
CA ALA A 212 19.53 5.05 7.86
C ALA A 212 19.17 5.46 9.30
N LEU A 213 19.60 6.64 9.76
CA LEU A 213 19.20 7.18 11.07
C LEU A 213 17.74 7.63 11.04
N HIS A 214 17.28 8.20 9.93
CA HIS A 214 15.89 8.67 9.77
C HIS A 214 14.89 7.52 9.60
N GLN A 215 15.30 6.40 9.00
CA GLN A 215 14.46 5.21 8.84
C GLN A 215 13.92 4.68 10.18
N ASN A 216 14.73 4.81 11.25
CA ASN A 216 14.39 4.29 12.58
C ASN A 216 13.44 5.20 13.38
N CYS A 217 13.09 6.40 12.87
CA CYS A 217 12.16 7.33 13.51
C CYS A 217 10.69 7.13 13.09
N GLY A 218 10.40 6.19 12.18
CA GLY A 218 9.08 5.90 11.64
C GLY A 218 8.93 6.22 10.15
N GLU A 219 8.19 5.37 9.43
CA GLU A 219 7.93 5.43 7.97
C GLU A 219 7.57 6.83 7.42
N PRO A 220 6.68 7.63 8.06
CA PRO A 220 6.21 8.88 7.46
C PRO A 220 7.29 9.97 7.33
N LEU A 221 8.32 9.95 8.17
CA LEU A 221 9.42 10.92 8.13
C LEU A 221 10.47 10.51 7.10
N PHE A 222 10.79 9.22 7.05
CA PHE A 222 11.76 8.67 6.12
C PHE A 222 11.33 8.93 4.67
N GLU A 223 10.05 8.68 4.36
CA GLU A 223 9.48 8.98 3.03
C GLU A 223 9.53 10.45 2.66
N GLN A 224 9.19 11.37 3.59
CA GLN A 224 9.26 12.81 3.35
C GLN A 224 10.68 13.27 3.01
N LEU A 225 11.66 12.72 3.72
CA LEU A 225 13.07 13.06 3.53
C LEU A 225 13.61 12.51 2.20
N ILE A 226 13.19 11.32 1.79
CA ILE A 226 13.49 10.75 0.47
C ILE A 226 12.85 11.57 -0.64
N ASN A 227 11.56 11.92 -0.52
CA ASN A 227 10.85 12.70 -1.53
C ASN A 227 11.47 14.09 -1.71
N ALA A 228 11.74 14.81 -0.62
CA ALA A 228 12.40 16.10 -0.69
C ALA A 228 13.80 16.04 -1.33
N PHE A 229 14.54 14.93 -1.12
CA PHE A 229 15.83 14.72 -1.76
C PHE A 229 15.73 14.39 -3.26
N ILE A 230 14.76 13.56 -3.66
CA ILE A 230 14.51 13.27 -5.08
C ILE A 230 14.06 14.55 -5.81
N SER A 231 13.16 15.35 -5.23
CA SER A 231 12.74 16.63 -5.80
C SER A 231 13.90 17.60 -5.94
N PHE A 232 14.89 17.52 -5.05
CA PHE A 232 16.12 18.30 -5.17
C PHE A 232 17.02 17.82 -6.32
N LEU A 233 17.26 16.51 -6.43
CA LEU A 233 18.14 15.97 -7.47
C LEU A 233 17.57 16.11 -8.88
N PHE A 234 16.25 16.16 -8.96
CA PHE A 234 15.49 16.15 -10.19
C PHE A 234 14.28 17.09 -10.06
N PRO A 235 14.49 18.41 -10.05
CA PRO A 235 13.42 19.40 -9.91
C PRO A 235 12.40 19.35 -11.06
N GLU A 236 12.79 18.79 -12.21
CA GLU A 236 11.92 18.48 -13.34
C GLU A 236 10.95 17.31 -13.07
N ILE A 237 11.20 16.53 -12.02
CA ILE A 237 10.31 15.46 -11.58
C ILE A 237 9.33 16.08 -10.59
N GLU A 238 8.10 16.29 -11.05
CA GLU A 238 6.97 16.58 -10.17
C GLU A 238 6.72 15.33 -9.32
N ILE A 239 7.19 15.34 -8.07
CA ILE A 239 6.90 14.29 -7.10
C ILE A 239 5.52 14.61 -6.54
N SER A 240 4.48 14.18 -7.25
CA SER A 240 3.17 14.04 -6.62
C SER A 240 3.34 13.06 -5.46
N GLU A 241 2.83 13.43 -4.28
CA GLU A 241 2.90 12.63 -3.06
C GLU A 241 2.37 11.20 -3.30
N TYR A 242 3.26 10.25 -3.59
CA TYR A 242 2.94 8.83 -3.62
C TYR A 242 3.67 8.13 -2.49
N GLY A 243 2.89 7.71 -1.50
CA GLY A 243 3.36 6.88 -0.39
C GLY A 243 2.45 6.93 0.84
N ARG A 244 1.78 8.07 1.09
CA ARG A 244 0.80 8.12 2.17
C ARG A 244 -0.52 7.52 1.72
N TYR A 245 -0.66 6.22 1.98
CA TYR A 245 -1.83 5.77 2.71
C TYR A 245 -1.97 6.65 3.96
N LYS A 246 -2.68 7.77 3.86
CA LYS A 246 -3.56 8.12 4.97
C LYS A 246 -4.51 6.93 5.04
N ARG A 247 -4.23 5.99 5.95
CA ARG A 247 -5.30 5.24 6.60
C ARG A 247 -6.17 6.32 7.23
N VAL A 248 -7.10 6.87 6.45
CA VAL A 248 -8.25 7.58 6.99
C VAL A 248 -8.97 6.48 7.75
N PRO A 249 -8.96 6.51 9.09
CA PRO A 249 -9.57 5.43 9.84
C PRO A 249 -11.07 5.58 9.66
N ILE A 250 -11.63 4.81 8.74
CA ILE A 250 -12.93 4.18 8.98
C ILE A 250 -12.65 2.71 9.31
N LEU A 251 -11.69 2.49 10.20
CA LEU A 251 -11.60 1.31 11.03
C LEU A 251 -11.85 1.87 12.43
N HIS A 252 -12.84 1.33 13.14
CA HIS A 252 -13.09 1.66 14.54
C HIS A 252 -11.74 1.82 15.27
N ASN A 253 -11.49 2.94 15.96
CA ASN A 253 -10.16 3.38 16.45
C ASN A 253 -9.35 2.35 17.28
N THR A 254 -9.96 1.22 17.64
CA THR A 254 -9.36 0.10 18.37
C THR A 254 -9.01 -1.12 17.48
N LEU A 255 -9.52 -1.20 16.24
CA LEU A 255 -9.39 -2.34 15.31
C LEU A 255 -8.71 -1.91 14.00
N ASN A 256 -7.47 -1.42 14.07
CA ASN A 256 -6.78 -0.74 12.96
C ASN A 256 -6.34 -1.64 11.78
N THR A 257 -6.74 -2.92 11.72
CA THR A 257 -6.41 -3.83 10.62
C THR A 257 -7.55 -4.82 10.33
N PHE A 258 -7.73 -5.20 9.05
CA PHE A 258 -8.74 -6.21 8.64
C PHE A 258 -8.61 -7.53 9.41
N PRO A 259 -7.41 -8.08 9.68
CA PRO A 259 -7.28 -9.30 10.50
C PRO A 259 -7.82 -9.15 11.93
N LYS A 260 -7.62 -8.00 12.58
CA LYS A 260 -8.16 -7.75 13.94
C LYS A 260 -9.68 -7.67 13.91
N LEU A 261 -10.22 -7.03 12.88
CA LEU A 261 -11.64 -6.89 12.67
C LEU A 261 -12.31 -8.24 12.34
N ALA A 262 -11.72 -9.02 11.44
CA ALA A 262 -12.17 -10.38 11.13
C ALA A 262 -12.25 -11.24 12.41
N ARG A 263 -11.18 -11.30 13.19
CA ARG A 263 -11.15 -12.01 14.49
C ARG A 263 -12.20 -11.52 15.49
N HIS A 264 -12.61 -10.25 15.43
CA HIS A 264 -13.68 -9.74 16.29
C HIS A 264 -15.03 -10.36 15.91
N PHE A 265 -15.35 -10.40 14.62
CA PHE A 265 -16.62 -10.94 14.13
C PHE A 265 -16.68 -12.46 14.14
N GLU A 266 -15.56 -13.15 13.86
CA GLU A 266 -15.44 -14.61 13.89
C GLU A 266 -15.84 -15.22 15.25
N LYS A 267 -15.77 -14.45 16.34
CA LYS A 267 -16.23 -14.89 17.68
C LYS A 267 -17.72 -15.23 17.74
N LYS A 268 -18.52 -14.73 16.80
CA LYS A 268 -19.95 -15.06 16.70
C LYS A 268 -20.21 -16.48 16.18
N LEU A 269 -19.23 -17.09 15.49
CA LEU A 269 -19.36 -18.43 14.95
C LEU A 269 -18.82 -19.51 15.90
N PRO A 270 -19.26 -20.77 15.77
CA PRO A 270 -18.73 -21.87 16.55
C PRO A 270 -17.21 -21.96 16.46
N GLN A 271 -16.55 -22.21 17.59
CA GLN A 271 -15.10 -22.40 17.63
C GLN A 271 -14.65 -23.61 16.80
N SER A 272 -15.52 -24.60 16.62
CA SER A 272 -15.28 -25.80 15.82
C SER A 272 -15.24 -25.56 14.32
N TRP A 273 -15.75 -24.44 13.83
CA TRP A 273 -15.72 -24.14 12.38
C TRP A 273 -14.31 -23.74 11.97
N TRP A 274 -13.77 -24.42 10.96
CA TRP A 274 -12.47 -24.07 10.38
C TRP A 274 -12.61 -22.94 9.36
N PHE A 275 -13.74 -22.88 8.66
CA PHE A 275 -14.05 -21.81 7.71
C PHE A 275 -15.01 -20.78 8.33
N LYS A 276 -14.58 -19.52 8.45
CA LYS A 276 -15.37 -18.43 9.06
C LYS A 276 -15.39 -17.21 8.15
N PRO A 277 -16.35 -17.11 7.21
CA PRO A 277 -16.37 -15.99 6.28
C PRO A 277 -16.78 -14.71 6.99
N VAL A 278 -16.13 -13.62 6.61
CA VAL A 278 -16.38 -12.30 7.19
C VAL A 278 -16.91 -11.29 6.16
N ALA A 279 -16.95 -11.70 4.90
CA ALA A 279 -17.40 -10.91 3.78
C ALA A 279 -18.18 -11.77 2.76
N VAL A 280 -19.11 -11.14 2.06
CA VAL A 280 -19.86 -11.74 0.94
C VAL A 280 -19.73 -10.87 -0.31
N GLU A 281 -19.57 -11.49 -1.47
CA GLU A 281 -19.72 -10.84 -2.78
C GLU A 281 -20.98 -11.40 -3.44
N ILE A 282 -21.86 -10.52 -3.91
CA ILE A 282 -23.16 -10.90 -4.47
C ILE A 282 -23.23 -10.40 -5.91
N GLU A 283 -23.42 -11.32 -6.84
CA GLU A 283 -23.83 -10.98 -8.21
C GLU A 283 -25.31 -10.58 -8.19
N MET A 284 -25.59 -9.28 -8.20
CA MET A 284 -26.96 -8.76 -8.04
C MET A 284 -27.89 -9.26 -9.15
N ASN A 285 -27.42 -9.25 -10.39
CA ASN A 285 -28.12 -9.75 -11.57
C ASN A 285 -27.15 -9.96 -12.73
N THR A 286 -27.66 -10.41 -13.87
CA THR A 286 -26.89 -10.53 -15.13
C THR A 286 -27.25 -9.45 -16.17
N ILE A 287 -28.04 -8.44 -15.79
CA ILE A 287 -28.39 -7.32 -16.68
C ILE A 287 -27.15 -6.46 -16.91
N CYS A 288 -26.62 -6.51 -18.11
CA CYS A 288 -25.45 -5.72 -18.51
C CYS A 288 -25.63 -5.17 -19.92
N ASN A 289 -25.17 -3.95 -20.14
CA ASN A 289 -25.19 -3.25 -21.42
C ASN A 289 -23.94 -3.50 -22.28
N LEU A 290 -22.97 -4.27 -21.79
CA LEU A 290 -21.77 -4.66 -22.54
C LEU A 290 -21.72 -6.17 -22.77
N ARG A 291 -20.94 -6.60 -23.77
CA ARG A 291 -20.63 -8.00 -24.08
C ARG A 291 -19.12 -8.20 -24.23
N CYS A 292 -18.36 -7.84 -23.20
CA CYS A 292 -16.91 -7.93 -23.20
C CYS A 292 -16.44 -9.37 -23.49
N THR A 293 -15.45 -9.52 -24.38
CA THR A 293 -14.92 -10.85 -24.77
C THR A 293 -14.43 -11.67 -23.57
N GLY A 294 -13.85 -11.01 -22.56
CA GLY A 294 -13.30 -11.65 -21.36
C GLY A 294 -14.29 -11.74 -20.20
N CYS A 295 -15.57 -11.40 -20.36
CA CYS A 295 -16.50 -11.33 -19.24
C CYS A 295 -16.68 -12.70 -18.55
N ALA A 296 -16.51 -12.73 -17.23
CA ALA A 296 -16.55 -13.95 -16.42
C ALA A 296 -17.96 -14.56 -16.27
N ILE A 297 -19.01 -13.78 -16.53
CA ILE A 297 -20.42 -14.19 -16.38
C ILE A 297 -21.18 -14.16 -17.71
N ILE A 298 -20.46 -14.15 -18.84
CA ILE A 298 -21.06 -13.89 -20.15
C ILE A 298 -22.14 -14.90 -20.52
N GLU A 299 -21.96 -16.16 -20.15
CA GLU A 299 -22.95 -17.22 -20.37
C GLU A 299 -24.23 -16.98 -19.57
N ASP A 300 -24.13 -16.42 -18.36
CA ASP A 300 -25.29 -16.15 -17.51
C ASP A 300 -26.06 -14.91 -18.00
N ILE A 301 -25.34 -13.93 -18.57
CA ILE A 301 -25.93 -12.78 -19.27
C ILE A 301 -26.75 -13.28 -20.48
N GLU A 302 -26.22 -14.24 -21.24
CA GLU A 302 -26.91 -14.78 -22.43
C GLU A 302 -28.10 -15.66 -22.11
N LYS A 303 -28.06 -16.36 -20.97
CA LYS A 303 -29.21 -17.11 -20.43
C LYS A 303 -30.28 -16.20 -19.84
N ALA A 304 -30.05 -14.88 -19.77
CA ALA A 304 -30.99 -13.88 -19.26
C ALA A 304 -31.51 -14.16 -17.84
N ASN A 305 -30.65 -14.69 -16.97
CA ASN A 305 -31.02 -14.94 -15.58
C ASN A 305 -31.30 -13.61 -14.85
N LYS A 306 -32.52 -13.41 -14.33
CA LYS A 306 -32.95 -12.10 -13.79
C LYS A 306 -32.19 -11.67 -12.53
N GLY A 307 -31.51 -12.59 -11.83
CA GLY A 307 -30.79 -12.26 -10.60
C GLY A 307 -31.72 -12.13 -9.40
N PHE A 308 -31.22 -11.44 -8.37
CA PHE A 308 -31.96 -11.12 -7.18
C PHE A 308 -32.63 -9.75 -7.28
N ASN A 309 -33.81 -9.64 -6.69
CA ASN A 309 -34.41 -8.33 -6.39
C ASN A 309 -33.83 -7.74 -5.08
N PRO A 310 -34.05 -6.44 -4.79
CA PRO A 310 -33.52 -5.79 -3.60
C PRO A 310 -33.90 -6.45 -2.27
N GLU A 311 -35.14 -6.93 -2.14
CA GLU A 311 -35.63 -7.53 -0.89
C GLU A 311 -35.00 -8.92 -0.66
N GLU A 312 -34.73 -9.68 -1.72
CA GLU A 312 -33.96 -10.93 -1.62
C GLU A 312 -32.52 -10.67 -1.15
N ILE A 313 -31.85 -9.66 -1.72
CA ILE A 313 -30.50 -9.27 -1.28
C ILE A 313 -30.52 -8.81 0.18
N LEU A 314 -31.50 -8.00 0.59
CA LEU A 314 -31.62 -7.57 1.98
C LEU A 314 -31.87 -8.75 2.92
N GLY A 315 -32.69 -9.72 2.53
CA GLY A 315 -32.86 -10.99 3.25
C GLY A 315 -31.54 -11.74 3.43
N LEU A 316 -30.73 -11.85 2.36
CA LEU A 316 -29.41 -12.47 2.41
C LEU A 316 -28.43 -11.70 3.31
N LEU A 317 -28.43 -10.37 3.25
CA LEU A 317 -27.56 -9.52 4.08
C LEU A 317 -27.94 -9.60 5.57
N ASN A 318 -29.23 -9.74 5.89
CA ASN A 318 -29.68 -10.03 7.25
C ASN A 318 -29.17 -11.39 7.73
N ALA A 319 -29.32 -12.44 6.92
CA ALA A 319 -28.75 -13.76 7.25
C ALA A 319 -27.22 -13.71 7.43
N CYS A 320 -26.52 -12.92 6.59
CA CYS A 320 -25.07 -12.71 6.71
C CYS A 320 -24.68 -12.05 8.05
N ASN A 321 -25.44 -11.05 8.50
CA ASN A 321 -25.22 -10.37 9.78
C ASN A 321 -25.30 -11.32 10.99
N GLU A 322 -26.14 -12.35 10.89
CA GLU A 322 -26.27 -13.43 11.88
C GLU A 322 -25.06 -14.40 11.85
N THR A 323 -24.36 -14.53 10.70
CA THR A 323 -23.27 -15.50 10.49
C THR A 323 -21.86 -14.88 10.46
N SER A 324 -21.59 -13.87 11.29
CA SER A 324 -20.30 -13.13 11.41
C SER A 324 -19.84 -12.31 10.20
N ILE A 325 -20.58 -12.34 9.09
CA ILE A 325 -20.25 -11.54 7.92
C ILE A 325 -20.63 -10.09 8.25
N TYR A 326 -19.67 -9.17 8.09
CA TYR A 326 -19.86 -7.76 8.43
C TYR A 326 -19.75 -6.82 7.21
N THR A 327 -19.34 -7.37 6.06
CA THR A 327 -19.23 -6.62 4.81
C THR A 327 -19.83 -7.34 3.62
N TYR A 328 -20.30 -6.56 2.65
CA TYR A 328 -20.76 -7.08 1.37
C TYR A 328 -20.19 -6.32 0.17
N SER A 329 -20.11 -6.98 -0.98
CA SER A 329 -19.75 -6.37 -2.26
C SER A 329 -20.83 -6.66 -3.30
N ILE A 330 -21.09 -5.71 -4.18
CA ILE A 330 -22.04 -5.86 -5.30
C ILE A 330 -21.25 -5.99 -6.60
N THR A 331 -21.56 -7.04 -7.35
CA THR A 331 -20.99 -7.36 -8.67
C THR A 331 -22.08 -7.95 -9.58
N GLY A 332 -21.70 -8.65 -10.65
CA GLY A 332 -22.60 -9.27 -11.61
C GLY A 332 -22.61 -8.50 -12.94
N GLY A 333 -23.81 -8.15 -13.42
CA GLY A 333 -24.03 -7.32 -14.60
C GLY A 333 -23.50 -5.88 -14.43
N GLU A 334 -24.29 -4.88 -14.77
CA GLU A 334 -23.94 -3.47 -14.51
C GLU A 334 -24.83 -2.90 -13.39
N PRO A 335 -24.33 -2.82 -12.14
CA PRO A 335 -25.14 -2.37 -11.00
C PRO A 335 -25.74 -0.98 -11.18
N PHE A 336 -25.07 -0.07 -11.89
CA PHE A 336 -25.58 1.30 -12.08
C PHE A 336 -26.69 1.39 -13.13
N LEU A 337 -27.03 0.31 -13.86
CA LEU A 337 -28.29 0.25 -14.61
C LEU A 337 -29.50 0.21 -13.67
N LEU A 338 -29.33 -0.35 -12.47
CA LEU A 338 -30.36 -0.50 -11.45
C LEU A 338 -30.05 0.39 -10.23
N LEU A 339 -29.68 1.65 -10.46
CA LEU A 339 -29.24 2.57 -9.39
C LEU A 339 -30.24 2.68 -8.23
N ASN A 340 -31.55 2.69 -8.50
CA ASN A 340 -32.56 2.79 -7.45
C ASN A 340 -32.58 1.55 -6.54
N GLU A 341 -32.43 0.37 -7.13
CA GLU A 341 -32.32 -0.90 -6.42
C GLU A 341 -31.04 -0.95 -5.58
N LEU A 342 -29.91 -0.57 -6.20
CA LEU A 342 -28.62 -0.45 -5.52
C LEU A 342 -28.69 0.52 -4.33
N CYS A 343 -29.34 1.68 -4.49
CA CYS A 343 -29.55 2.65 -3.41
C CYS A 343 -30.42 2.06 -2.30
N THR A 344 -31.47 1.32 -2.63
CA THR A 344 -32.33 0.65 -1.64
C THR A 344 -31.54 -0.35 -0.80
N ILE A 345 -30.66 -1.13 -1.45
CA ILE A 345 -29.78 -2.09 -0.77
C ILE A 345 -28.80 -1.36 0.16
N VAL A 346 -28.10 -0.34 -0.34
CA VAL A 346 -27.17 0.48 0.48
C VAL A 346 -27.88 1.15 1.65
N GLU A 347 -29.11 1.61 1.45
CA GLU A 347 -29.85 2.31 2.47
C GLU A 347 -30.28 1.40 3.63
N LYS A 348 -30.76 0.20 3.30
CA LYS A 348 -31.36 -0.73 4.25
C LYS A 348 -30.40 -1.82 4.76
N SER A 349 -29.22 -1.97 4.16
CA SER A 349 -28.26 -3.01 4.54
C SER A 349 -27.87 -2.92 6.02
N PRO A 350 -27.86 -4.04 6.77
CA PRO A 350 -27.30 -4.10 8.12
C PRO A 350 -25.77 -4.16 8.14
N LEU A 351 -25.15 -4.42 6.97
CA LEU A 351 -23.72 -4.61 6.78
C LEU A 351 -23.07 -3.39 6.12
N ASP A 352 -21.75 -3.27 6.27
CA ASP A 352 -20.98 -2.29 5.52
C ASP A 352 -20.81 -2.71 4.06
N ILE A 353 -21.05 -1.80 3.13
CA ILE A 353 -20.69 -2.03 1.73
C ILE A 353 -19.18 -1.86 1.57
N PHE A 354 -18.49 -2.88 1.07
CA PHE A 354 -17.06 -2.83 0.81
C PHE A 354 -16.75 -2.34 -0.60
N LYS A 355 -17.44 -2.88 -1.61
CA LYS A 355 -17.11 -2.65 -3.03
C LYS A 355 -18.35 -2.72 -3.93
N ILE A 356 -18.45 -1.81 -4.89
CA ILE A 356 -19.35 -1.89 -6.04
C ILE A 356 -18.52 -2.02 -7.32
N GLN A 357 -18.70 -3.09 -8.08
CA GLN A 357 -18.06 -3.26 -9.38
C GLN A 357 -18.90 -2.60 -10.49
N THR A 358 -18.30 -1.84 -11.39
CA THR A 358 -18.99 -1.22 -12.54
C THR A 358 -18.12 -1.23 -13.79
N ASN A 359 -18.76 -1.19 -14.96
CA ASN A 359 -18.15 -0.98 -16.26
C ASN A 359 -18.08 0.50 -16.67
N GLY A 360 -18.62 1.40 -15.84
CA GLY A 360 -18.53 2.86 -16.00
C GLY A 360 -19.50 3.48 -17.00
N THR A 361 -20.20 2.70 -17.84
CA THR A 361 -20.98 3.23 -18.97
C THR A 361 -22.14 4.15 -18.59
N ARG A 362 -22.65 4.05 -17.36
CA ARG A 362 -23.76 4.89 -16.88
C ARG A 362 -23.35 6.29 -16.50
N PHE A 363 -22.06 6.52 -16.28
CA PHE A 363 -21.51 7.85 -16.02
C PHE A 363 -21.29 8.58 -17.34
N SER A 364 -22.35 8.83 -18.11
CA SER A 364 -22.27 9.28 -19.51
C SER A 364 -22.06 10.79 -19.70
N SER A 365 -22.18 11.59 -18.64
CA SER A 365 -21.81 13.00 -18.60
C SER A 365 -21.41 13.38 -17.17
N MET A 366 -20.81 14.57 -16.98
CA MET A 366 -20.48 15.08 -15.64
C MET A 366 -21.74 15.18 -14.76
N GLU A 367 -22.82 15.76 -15.30
CA GLU A 367 -24.08 15.97 -14.58
C GLU A 367 -24.73 14.65 -14.17
N ILE A 368 -24.76 13.67 -15.09
CA ILE A 368 -25.29 12.34 -14.81
C ILE A 368 -24.44 11.66 -13.73
N ALA A 369 -23.11 11.75 -13.83
CA ALA A 369 -22.22 11.13 -12.86
C ALA A 369 -22.39 11.74 -11.46
N GLU A 370 -22.47 13.07 -11.35
CA GLU A 370 -22.70 13.77 -10.09
C GLU A 370 -24.06 13.43 -9.48
N GLN A 371 -25.13 13.40 -10.29
CA GLN A 371 -26.47 13.02 -9.84
C GLN A 371 -26.48 11.60 -9.27
N MET A 372 -25.90 10.64 -10.00
CA MET A 372 -25.87 9.23 -9.59
C MET A 372 -25.08 9.04 -8.29
N LEU A 373 -23.90 9.65 -8.18
CA LEU A 373 -23.08 9.55 -6.96
C LEU A 373 -23.69 10.30 -5.78
N THR A 374 -24.40 11.41 -6.02
CA THR A 374 -25.15 12.13 -4.99
C THR A 374 -26.29 11.27 -4.44
N GLN A 375 -27.05 10.60 -5.33
CA GLN A 375 -28.10 9.68 -4.93
C GLN A 375 -27.54 8.51 -4.10
N LEU A 376 -26.43 7.92 -4.55
CA LEU A 376 -25.77 6.81 -3.86
C LEU A 376 -25.22 7.25 -2.48
N LYS A 377 -24.61 8.44 -2.38
CA LYS A 377 -24.17 9.03 -1.11
C LYS A 377 -25.34 9.27 -0.16
N LYS A 378 -26.47 9.79 -0.66
CA LYS A 378 -27.70 10.01 0.12
C LYS A 378 -28.26 8.70 0.69
N ALA A 379 -28.19 7.60 -0.07
CA ALA A 379 -28.56 6.28 0.42
C ALA A 379 -27.67 5.79 1.59
N GLY A 380 -26.43 6.28 1.64
CA GLY A 380 -25.50 6.04 2.76
C GLY A 380 -24.12 5.54 2.34
N PHE A 381 -23.83 5.44 1.04
CA PHE A 381 -22.51 5.03 0.57
C PHE A 381 -21.43 6.03 0.98
N GLY A 382 -20.38 5.55 1.66
CA GLY A 382 -19.34 6.40 2.24
C GLY A 382 -19.75 7.13 3.53
N VAL A 383 -20.99 6.96 3.99
CA VAL A 383 -21.54 7.66 5.16
C VAL A 383 -21.92 6.70 6.28
N LYS A 384 -22.59 5.59 5.97
CA LYS A 384 -23.12 4.63 6.96
C LYS A 384 -22.10 3.59 7.41
N ASN A 385 -21.04 3.36 6.64
CA ASN A 385 -20.03 2.36 6.93
C ASN A 385 -19.36 2.60 8.30
N LYS A 386 -19.22 1.54 9.09
CA LYS A 386 -18.67 1.58 10.45
C LYS A 386 -17.23 1.07 10.53
N TYR A 387 -16.87 0.13 9.68
CA TYR A 387 -15.69 -0.70 9.80
C TYR A 387 -14.81 -0.72 8.56
N VAL A 388 -15.35 -0.42 7.37
CA VAL A 388 -14.58 -0.39 6.13
C VAL A 388 -14.86 0.86 5.32
N LYS A 389 -13.83 1.38 4.65
CA LYS A 389 -14.00 2.44 3.65
C LYS A 389 -14.53 1.82 2.36
N PRO A 390 -15.73 2.20 1.87
CA PRO A 390 -16.32 1.60 0.69
C PRO A 390 -15.60 2.03 -0.58
N SER A 391 -15.65 1.21 -1.62
CA SER A 391 -15.06 1.51 -2.93
C SER A 391 -16.03 1.35 -4.11
N ILE A 392 -15.86 2.19 -5.12
CA ILE A 392 -16.41 1.97 -6.47
C ILE A 392 -15.24 1.52 -7.34
N ASN A 393 -15.34 0.34 -7.92
CA ASN A 393 -14.28 -0.24 -8.75
C ASN A 393 -14.76 -0.28 -10.21
N CYS A 394 -14.21 0.60 -11.04
CA CYS A 394 -14.53 0.69 -12.46
C CYS A 394 -13.53 -0.10 -13.29
N SER A 395 -14.02 -1.06 -14.07
CA SER A 395 -13.21 -1.78 -15.05
C SER A 395 -13.17 -1.06 -16.40
N PHE A 396 -11.99 -0.99 -17.01
CA PHE A 396 -11.77 -0.35 -18.31
C PHE A 396 -10.66 -1.08 -19.10
N GLY A 397 -10.49 -0.76 -20.38
CA GLY A 397 -9.71 -1.53 -21.37
C GLY A 397 -10.64 -2.39 -22.23
N MET A 398 -10.91 -3.64 -21.82
CA MET A 398 -11.85 -4.52 -22.54
C MET A 398 -13.27 -3.95 -22.62
N GLN A 399 -13.71 -3.21 -21.59
CA GLN A 399 -15.00 -2.54 -21.57
C GLN A 399 -15.07 -1.47 -22.67
N ASN A 400 -13.96 -0.74 -22.90
CA ASN A 400 -13.92 0.31 -23.90
C ASN A 400 -14.05 -0.26 -25.31
N GLN A 401 -13.35 -1.36 -25.59
CA GLN A 401 -13.50 -2.06 -26.86
C GLN A 401 -14.89 -2.69 -27.02
N ALA A 402 -15.57 -3.04 -25.93
CA ALA A 402 -16.94 -3.52 -25.94
C ALA A 402 -17.98 -2.39 -26.10
N GLY A 403 -17.54 -1.13 -26.20
CA GLY A 403 -18.38 0.03 -26.47
C GLY A 403 -18.53 1.02 -25.31
N ALA A 404 -17.79 0.88 -24.21
CA ALA A 404 -17.78 1.87 -23.14
C ALA A 404 -16.90 3.09 -23.50
N PRO A 405 -17.46 4.31 -23.65
CA PRO A 405 -16.63 5.48 -23.93
C PRO A 405 -15.66 5.75 -22.77
N LEU A 406 -14.39 6.07 -23.08
CA LEU A 406 -13.39 6.37 -22.06
C LEU A 406 -13.72 7.65 -21.29
N GLU A 407 -14.49 8.56 -21.92
CA GLU A 407 -15.09 9.75 -21.33
C GLU A 407 -15.91 9.41 -20.09
N CYS A 408 -16.60 8.26 -20.08
CA CYS A 408 -17.41 7.88 -18.92
C CYS A 408 -16.55 7.68 -17.67
N LEU A 409 -15.31 7.21 -17.84
CA LEU A 409 -14.36 7.08 -16.73
C LEU A 409 -13.84 8.44 -16.26
N VAL A 410 -13.68 9.40 -17.17
CA VAL A 410 -13.35 10.79 -16.83
C VAL A 410 -14.48 11.40 -15.99
N PHE A 411 -15.72 11.26 -16.43
CA PHE A 411 -16.90 11.78 -15.73
C PHE A 411 -17.08 11.14 -14.36
N LEU A 412 -16.93 9.82 -14.26
CA LEU A 412 -16.92 9.10 -12.99
C LEU A 412 -15.81 9.62 -12.07
N THR A 413 -14.58 9.75 -12.57
CA THR A 413 -13.43 10.16 -11.74
C THR A 413 -13.67 11.55 -11.16
N HIS A 414 -14.07 12.51 -12.01
CA HIS A 414 -14.30 13.89 -11.58
C HIS A 414 -15.45 13.98 -10.56
N ALA A 415 -16.61 13.41 -10.90
CA ALA A 415 -17.77 13.41 -10.01
C ALA A 415 -17.49 12.68 -8.68
N PHE A 416 -16.71 11.59 -8.71
CA PHE A 416 -16.31 10.86 -7.51
C PHE A 416 -15.51 11.72 -6.56
N LEU A 417 -14.51 12.43 -7.06
CA LEU A 417 -13.64 13.27 -6.22
C LEU A 417 -14.39 14.46 -5.63
N ASN A 418 -15.36 15.02 -6.36
CA ASN A 418 -16.20 16.13 -5.90
C ASN A 418 -17.25 15.69 -4.88
N ILE A 419 -17.95 14.58 -5.13
CA ILE A 419 -19.11 14.17 -4.32
C ILE A 419 -18.70 13.28 -3.15
N LEU A 420 -17.87 12.26 -3.39
CA LEU A 420 -17.50 11.27 -2.40
C LEU A 420 -16.15 11.61 -1.75
N GLY A 421 -15.16 12.02 -2.54
CA GLY A 421 -13.83 12.39 -2.06
C GLY A 421 -13.25 11.36 -1.09
N ASP A 422 -12.88 11.81 0.12
CA ASP A 422 -12.24 10.95 1.12
C ASP A 422 -13.20 10.01 1.86
N SER A 423 -14.51 10.11 1.63
CA SER A 423 -15.51 9.22 2.26
C SER A 423 -15.55 7.82 1.62
N ALA A 424 -15.01 7.67 0.41
CA ALA A 424 -14.95 6.40 -0.32
C ALA A 424 -13.62 6.27 -1.09
N GLN A 425 -13.42 5.14 -1.77
CA GLN A 425 -12.28 4.93 -2.67
C GLN A 425 -12.75 4.70 -4.11
N LEU A 426 -12.02 5.24 -5.08
CA LEU A 426 -12.20 4.91 -6.50
C LEU A 426 -11.10 3.96 -6.92
N GLY A 427 -11.48 2.74 -7.29
CA GLY A 427 -10.61 1.74 -7.90
C GLY A 427 -10.77 1.73 -9.41
N LEU A 428 -9.66 1.73 -10.14
CA LEU A 428 -9.62 1.56 -11.58
C LEU A 428 -8.98 0.22 -11.89
N ASN A 429 -9.74 -0.68 -12.50
CA ASN A 429 -9.31 -2.01 -12.87
C ASN A 429 -9.01 -2.02 -14.38
N LEU A 430 -7.76 -1.78 -14.75
CA LEU A 430 -7.30 -1.87 -16.13
C LEU A 430 -7.24 -3.33 -16.57
N LEU A 431 -8.03 -3.65 -17.58
CA LEU A 431 -8.13 -4.96 -18.22
C LEU A 431 -7.70 -4.81 -19.69
N PRO A 432 -6.40 -4.83 -20.01
CA PRO A 432 -5.93 -4.79 -21.40
C PRO A 432 -6.18 -6.15 -22.07
N TYR A 433 -6.36 -6.18 -23.40
CA TYR A 433 -6.27 -7.47 -24.11
C TYR A 433 -4.82 -7.96 -24.12
N PRO A 434 -4.59 -9.26 -24.32
CA PRO A 434 -3.25 -9.77 -24.57
C PRO A 434 -2.62 -9.07 -25.78
N GLY A 435 -1.48 -8.41 -25.55
CA GLY A 435 -0.78 -7.61 -26.56
C GLY A 435 -1.09 -6.12 -26.55
N ASP A 436 -2.12 -5.67 -25.83
CA ASP A 436 -2.39 -4.24 -25.65
C ASP A 436 -1.38 -3.61 -24.69
N ASP A 437 -0.97 -2.39 -24.99
CA ASP A 437 -0.14 -1.57 -24.12
C ASP A 437 -1.02 -0.85 -23.09
N GLY A 438 -1.05 -1.38 -21.86
CA GLY A 438 -1.79 -0.78 -20.75
C GLY A 438 -1.35 0.65 -20.42
N GLU A 439 -0.07 0.98 -20.61
CA GLU A 439 0.43 2.34 -20.36
C GLU A 439 -0.14 3.33 -21.37
N LYS A 440 -0.28 2.92 -22.63
CA LYS A 440 -0.94 3.73 -23.67
C LYS A 440 -2.40 4.03 -23.32
N ILE A 441 -3.15 3.05 -22.83
CA ILE A 441 -4.56 3.24 -22.41
C ILE A 441 -4.64 4.26 -21.26
N LEU A 442 -3.69 4.23 -20.31
CA LEU A 442 -3.62 5.20 -19.22
C LEU A 442 -3.23 6.61 -19.69
N GLN A 443 -2.35 6.72 -20.67
CA GLN A 443 -1.99 7.99 -21.30
C GLN A 443 -3.17 8.61 -22.05
N GLU A 444 -3.95 7.79 -22.75
CA GLU A 444 -5.20 8.21 -23.40
C GLU A 444 -6.21 8.74 -22.39
N LEU A 445 -6.42 8.01 -21.28
CA LEU A 445 -7.28 8.45 -20.18
C LEU A 445 -6.81 9.79 -19.60
N SER A 446 -5.51 9.93 -19.34
CA SER A 446 -4.93 11.14 -18.77
C SER A 446 -5.08 12.35 -19.69
N THR A 447 -4.81 12.15 -20.99
CA THR A 447 -4.96 13.19 -22.02
C THR A 447 -6.42 13.62 -22.14
N LEU A 448 -7.35 12.66 -22.14
CA LEU A 448 -8.78 12.92 -22.25
C LEU A 448 -9.31 13.66 -21.01
N TYR A 449 -8.89 13.26 -19.81
CA TYR A 449 -9.24 13.94 -18.58
C TYR A 449 -8.78 15.40 -18.58
N LYS A 450 -7.52 15.66 -18.96
CA LYS A 450 -6.99 17.02 -19.08
C LYS A 450 -7.72 17.84 -20.12
N LYS A 451 -8.08 17.24 -21.25
CA LYS A 451 -8.86 17.92 -22.30
C LYS A 451 -10.25 18.32 -21.80
N ILE A 452 -10.91 17.47 -21.01
CA ILE A 452 -12.29 17.69 -20.54
C ILE A 452 -12.34 18.61 -19.32
N THR A 453 -11.44 18.43 -18.36
CA THR A 453 -11.47 19.11 -17.05
C THR A 453 -10.51 20.29 -16.96
N GLY A 454 -9.50 20.36 -17.83
CA GLY A 454 -8.39 21.32 -17.73
C GLY A 454 -7.27 20.90 -16.77
N GLU A 455 -7.45 19.82 -16.00
CA GLU A 455 -6.55 19.38 -14.94
C GLU A 455 -5.80 18.09 -15.30
N PRO A 456 -4.59 17.84 -14.75
CA PRO A 456 -3.96 16.52 -14.88
C PRO A 456 -4.82 15.43 -14.23
N TYR A 457 -4.72 14.20 -14.73
CA TYR A 457 -5.43 13.08 -14.13
C TYR A 457 -4.92 12.80 -12.71
N PRO A 458 -5.79 12.75 -11.69
CA PRO A 458 -5.41 12.67 -10.28
C PRO A 458 -5.12 11.22 -9.87
N PHE A 459 -4.07 10.63 -10.44
CA PHE A 459 -3.72 9.23 -10.20
C PHE A 459 -3.53 8.95 -8.70
N GLU A 460 -3.02 9.92 -7.93
CA GLU A 460 -2.76 9.81 -6.49
C GLU A 460 -4.02 9.66 -5.65
N ARG A 461 -5.18 10.02 -6.22
CA ARG A 461 -6.49 9.94 -5.55
C ARG A 461 -7.30 8.72 -5.98
N VAL A 462 -6.77 7.87 -6.86
CA VAL A 462 -7.41 6.65 -7.33
C VAL A 462 -6.51 5.43 -7.10
N ARG A 463 -7.11 4.26 -6.89
CA ARG A 463 -6.39 3.00 -6.81
C ARG A 463 -6.36 2.34 -8.18
N LEU A 464 -5.21 2.36 -8.83
CA LEU A 464 -5.03 1.67 -10.10
C LEU A 464 -4.59 0.22 -9.87
N HIS A 465 -5.35 -0.71 -10.44
CA HIS A 465 -5.01 -2.12 -10.50
C HIS A 465 -5.02 -2.56 -11.97
N GLN A 466 -3.99 -3.29 -12.39
CA GLN A 466 -3.96 -3.92 -13.70
C GLN A 466 -4.15 -5.42 -13.54
N PHE A 467 -5.15 -5.97 -14.22
CA PHE A 467 -5.39 -7.40 -14.26
C PHE A 467 -5.37 -7.91 -15.69
N TYR A 468 -4.87 -9.12 -15.87
CA TYR A 468 -5.03 -9.86 -17.11
C TYR A 468 -6.20 -10.81 -16.93
N MET A 469 -7.21 -10.72 -17.81
CA MET A 469 -8.38 -11.58 -17.71
C MET A 469 -8.01 -13.03 -17.95
N GLU A 470 -8.67 -13.91 -17.20
CA GLU A 470 -8.52 -15.35 -17.38
C GLU A 470 -9.00 -15.79 -18.77
N HIS A 471 -8.49 -16.93 -19.23
CA HIS A 471 -8.92 -17.53 -20.49
C HIS A 471 -10.42 -17.87 -20.47
N THR A 472 -11.21 -17.14 -21.25
CA THR A 472 -12.62 -17.47 -21.52
C THR A 472 -12.76 -18.21 -22.86
N PRO A 473 -13.82 -19.02 -23.06
CA PRO A 473 -14.09 -19.63 -24.37
C PRO A 473 -14.09 -18.60 -25.52
N ARG A 474 -14.65 -17.42 -25.27
CA ARG A 474 -14.66 -16.30 -26.24
C ARG A 474 -13.29 -15.73 -26.56
N LEU A 475 -12.40 -15.62 -25.57
CA LEU A 475 -11.01 -15.22 -25.83
C LEU A 475 -10.29 -16.26 -26.70
N ALA A 476 -10.57 -17.54 -26.47
CA ALA A 476 -10.09 -18.63 -27.31
C ALA A 476 -10.62 -18.57 -28.74
N GLU A 477 -11.94 -18.41 -28.91
CA GLU A 477 -12.59 -18.29 -30.22
C GLU A 477 -12.00 -17.13 -31.04
N LYS A 478 -11.73 -16.01 -30.39
CA LYS A 478 -11.11 -14.83 -31.03
C LYS A 478 -9.60 -14.95 -31.23
N LYS A 479 -8.97 -16.06 -30.83
CA LYS A 479 -7.52 -16.28 -30.86
C LYS A 479 -6.73 -15.20 -30.11
N LEU A 480 -7.34 -14.61 -29.09
CA LEU A 480 -6.74 -13.59 -28.21
C LEU A 480 -6.15 -14.27 -26.97
N ILE A 481 -5.52 -15.42 -27.15
CA ILE A 481 -4.90 -16.21 -26.07
C ILE A 481 -3.45 -15.75 -25.91
N PRO A 482 -2.91 -15.65 -24.68
CA PRO A 482 -1.51 -15.32 -24.47
C PRO A 482 -0.55 -16.32 -25.13
N LEU A 483 0.62 -15.82 -25.55
CA LEU A 483 1.60 -16.52 -26.39
C LEU A 483 2.39 -17.63 -25.68
N GLY A 484 2.15 -17.90 -24.38
CA GLY A 484 2.90 -18.88 -23.59
C GLY A 484 2.03 -19.80 -22.73
N GLN A 485 2.47 -21.06 -22.62
CA GLN A 485 1.84 -22.09 -21.78
C GLN A 485 2.83 -22.61 -20.73
N ILE A 486 2.30 -22.95 -19.54
CA ILE A 486 3.03 -23.55 -18.42
C ILE A 486 2.27 -24.76 -17.90
N SER A 487 2.95 -25.73 -17.28
CA SER A 487 2.23 -26.84 -16.62
C SER A 487 1.52 -26.34 -15.36
N ILE A 488 0.41 -26.98 -14.97
CA ILE A 488 -0.26 -26.70 -13.69
C ILE A 488 0.71 -26.87 -12.52
N ARG A 489 1.56 -27.90 -12.56
CA ARG A 489 2.58 -28.17 -11.55
C ARG A 489 3.55 -27.01 -11.41
N ASP A 490 4.13 -26.55 -12.51
CA ASP A 490 5.08 -25.43 -12.49
C ASP A 490 4.39 -24.13 -12.04
N LYS A 491 3.14 -23.91 -12.46
CA LYS A 491 2.36 -22.74 -12.03
C LYS A 491 2.10 -22.73 -10.53
N ILE A 492 1.77 -23.89 -9.94
CA ILE A 492 1.58 -24.04 -8.50
C ILE A 492 2.92 -23.94 -7.75
N ASN A 493 4.01 -24.42 -8.34
CA ASN A 493 5.35 -24.31 -7.76
C ASN A 493 5.90 -22.88 -7.73
N GLN A 494 5.37 -21.97 -8.56
CA GLN A 494 5.67 -20.53 -8.46
C GLN A 494 5.11 -19.86 -7.21
N LEU A 495 4.13 -20.48 -6.54
CA LEU A 495 3.63 -19.97 -5.26
C LEU A 495 4.69 -20.10 -4.18
N SER A 496 4.71 -19.16 -3.25
CA SER A 496 5.51 -19.28 -2.04
C SER A 496 5.09 -20.51 -1.22
N GLU A 497 6.01 -21.12 -0.47
CA GLU A 497 5.73 -22.35 0.28
C GLU A 497 4.68 -22.15 1.38
N ASP A 498 4.53 -20.92 1.86
CA ASP A 498 3.52 -20.47 2.82
C ASP A 498 2.20 -20.03 2.17
N TYR A 499 2.06 -20.16 0.84
CA TYR A 499 0.80 -19.84 0.18
C TYR A 499 -0.25 -20.91 0.48
N VAL A 500 -1.17 -20.55 1.36
CA VAL A 500 -2.30 -21.40 1.75
C VAL A 500 -3.58 -20.65 1.46
N CYS A 501 -4.41 -21.22 0.57
CA CYS A 501 -5.76 -20.72 0.33
C CYS A 501 -6.56 -20.80 1.63
N PHE A 502 -7.44 -19.84 1.90
CA PHE A 502 -8.25 -19.76 3.13
C PHE A 502 -7.49 -19.46 4.43
N ASN A 503 -6.16 -19.53 4.48
CA ASN A 503 -5.37 -19.09 5.63
C ASN A 503 -5.05 -17.59 5.56
N PHE A 504 -6.03 -16.79 5.96
CA PHE A 504 -5.94 -15.32 5.93
C PHE A 504 -5.44 -14.70 7.24
N SER A 505 -5.13 -15.53 8.23
CA SER A 505 -4.83 -15.10 9.60
C SER A 505 -3.45 -14.45 9.79
N GLN A 506 -2.56 -14.57 8.79
CA GLN A 506 -1.14 -14.21 8.89
C GLN A 506 -0.68 -13.10 7.94
N LYS A 507 -1.51 -12.62 6.99
CA LYS A 507 -1.11 -11.61 6.00
C LYS A 507 -1.76 -10.27 6.31
N GLU A 508 -0.98 -9.18 6.27
CA GLU A 508 -1.55 -7.83 6.22
C GLU A 508 -2.30 -7.69 4.89
N MET A 509 -3.60 -7.99 4.91
CA MET A 509 -4.45 -7.89 3.72
C MET A 509 -5.15 -6.54 3.70
N ASP A 510 -5.37 -6.01 2.49
CA ASP A 510 -6.07 -4.77 2.19
C ASP A 510 -7.57 -4.96 1.95
N THR A 511 -8.09 -6.17 2.19
CA THR A 511 -9.48 -6.57 1.95
C THR A 511 -9.99 -7.52 3.04
N PRO A 512 -11.30 -7.51 3.36
CA PRO A 512 -11.93 -8.51 4.24
C PRO A 512 -11.87 -9.92 3.64
N VAL A 513 -11.37 -10.87 4.41
CA VAL A 513 -11.25 -12.29 4.06
C VAL A 513 -11.37 -13.16 5.33
N PRO A 514 -11.89 -14.40 5.24
CA PRO A 514 -12.41 -15.09 4.06
C PRO A 514 -13.67 -14.45 3.48
N ARG A 515 -13.86 -14.57 2.16
CA ARG A 515 -14.98 -13.98 1.44
C ARG A 515 -15.68 -15.03 0.57
N ILE A 516 -16.98 -15.20 0.79
CA ILE A 516 -17.85 -16.06 -0.01
C ILE A 516 -18.41 -15.30 -1.22
N LEU A 517 -18.83 -16.02 -2.26
CA LEU A 517 -19.54 -15.48 -3.42
C LEU A 517 -20.91 -16.11 -3.54
N ILE A 518 -21.93 -15.31 -3.78
CA ILE A 518 -23.27 -15.76 -4.16
C ILE A 518 -23.50 -15.27 -5.58
N ARG A 519 -23.68 -16.22 -6.50
CA ARG A 519 -23.95 -15.92 -7.91
C ARG A 519 -25.40 -15.52 -8.11
N SER A 520 -25.69 -14.92 -9.26
CA SER A 520 -27.03 -14.40 -9.60
C SER A 520 -28.12 -15.48 -9.68
N ASP A 521 -27.76 -16.75 -9.77
CA ASP A 521 -28.65 -17.92 -9.70
C ASP A 521 -28.83 -18.48 -8.28
N GLY A 522 -28.23 -17.84 -7.27
CA GLY A 522 -28.25 -18.26 -5.88
C GLY A 522 -27.17 -19.24 -5.47
N VAL A 523 -26.32 -19.71 -6.39
CA VAL A 523 -25.26 -20.67 -6.02
C VAL A 523 -24.21 -20.00 -5.14
N LEU A 524 -23.96 -20.60 -3.96
CA LEU A 524 -22.96 -20.15 -3.01
C LEU A 524 -21.63 -20.85 -3.24
N TYR A 525 -20.57 -20.06 -3.35
CA TYR A 525 -19.19 -20.50 -3.42
C TYR A 525 -18.42 -20.04 -2.19
N PRO A 526 -17.66 -20.94 -1.53
CA PRO A 526 -16.84 -20.61 -0.36
C PRO A 526 -15.67 -19.65 -0.66
N CYS A 527 -15.42 -19.35 -1.93
CA CYS A 527 -14.37 -18.47 -2.40
C CYS A 527 -14.91 -17.46 -3.42
N ALA A 528 -14.67 -16.17 -3.16
CA ALA A 528 -15.09 -15.08 -4.03
C ALA A 528 -14.20 -14.80 -5.25
N CYS A 529 -13.18 -15.63 -5.50
CA CYS A 529 -12.44 -15.61 -6.77
C CYS A 529 -13.26 -16.30 -7.88
N PHE A 530 -14.50 -15.87 -8.12
CA PHE A 530 -15.38 -16.33 -9.21
C PHE A 530 -15.73 -17.83 -9.22
N GLY A 531 -16.01 -18.42 -8.05
CA GLY A 531 -16.65 -19.74 -7.99
C GLY A 531 -15.79 -20.92 -8.46
N LEU A 532 -14.47 -20.75 -8.35
CA LEU A 532 -13.49 -21.76 -8.75
C LEU A 532 -13.35 -22.89 -7.69
N ALA A 533 -13.85 -22.65 -6.47
CA ALA A 533 -14.05 -23.66 -5.43
C ALA A 533 -15.34 -24.46 -5.66
N THR A 534 -15.50 -25.63 -5.03
CA THR A 534 -16.74 -26.43 -5.11
C THR A 534 -17.92 -25.65 -4.52
N PRO A 535 -19.08 -25.56 -5.20
CA PRO A 535 -20.25 -24.87 -4.65
C PRO A 535 -20.78 -25.58 -3.39
N ALA A 536 -21.29 -24.81 -2.44
CA ALA A 536 -21.87 -25.35 -1.20
C ALA A 536 -23.37 -25.70 -1.34
N GLY A 537 -24.03 -25.11 -2.33
CA GLY A 537 -25.46 -25.25 -2.59
C GLY A 537 -26.06 -23.93 -3.08
N ASN A 538 -27.37 -23.76 -2.90
CA ASN A 538 -28.11 -22.62 -3.42
C ASN A 538 -28.94 -21.92 -2.34
N VAL A 539 -28.81 -20.60 -2.21
CA VAL A 539 -29.49 -19.80 -1.19
C VAL A 539 -31.00 -19.67 -1.40
N HIS A 540 -31.52 -20.01 -2.59
CA HIS A 540 -32.96 -20.10 -2.83
C HIS A 540 -33.60 -21.35 -2.22
N HIS A 541 -32.81 -22.35 -1.85
CA HIS A 541 -33.28 -23.65 -1.37
C HIS A 541 -32.77 -24.01 0.01
N ASN A 542 -31.72 -23.35 0.48
CA ASN A 542 -31.07 -23.61 1.75
C ASN A 542 -30.77 -22.30 2.47
N SER A 543 -30.83 -22.33 3.79
CA SER A 543 -30.38 -21.21 4.60
C SER A 543 -28.86 -21.02 4.47
N LEU A 544 -28.39 -19.79 4.67
CA LEU A 544 -26.96 -19.50 4.67
C LEU A 544 -26.21 -20.35 5.70
N HIS A 545 -26.80 -20.57 6.88
CA HIS A 545 -26.19 -21.39 7.93
C HIS A 545 -25.96 -22.83 7.47
N GLU A 546 -26.97 -23.50 6.91
CA GLU A 546 -26.85 -24.86 6.36
C GLU A 546 -25.78 -24.95 5.27
N LEU A 547 -25.70 -23.95 4.39
CA LEU A 547 -24.68 -23.91 3.35
C LEU A 547 -23.27 -23.78 3.95
N LEU A 548 -23.09 -22.94 4.97
CA LEU A 548 -21.81 -22.82 5.67
C LEU A 548 -21.44 -24.10 6.45
N GLU A 549 -22.41 -24.82 7.01
CA GLU A 549 -22.17 -26.14 7.61
C GLU A 549 -21.71 -27.17 6.57
N ARG A 550 -22.25 -27.15 5.35
CA ARG A 550 -21.77 -28.00 4.25
C ARG A 550 -20.32 -27.67 3.89
N VAL A 551 -19.93 -26.39 3.91
CA VAL A 551 -18.52 -26.00 3.72
C VAL A 551 -17.64 -26.66 4.78
N GLN A 552 -18.05 -26.66 6.05
CA GLN A 552 -17.26 -27.28 7.11
C GLN A 552 -16.99 -28.77 6.87
N LYS A 553 -17.93 -29.47 6.22
CA LYS A 553 -17.88 -30.91 5.92
C LYS A 553 -17.17 -31.23 4.60
N ASN A 554 -16.76 -30.22 3.82
CA ASN A 554 -16.15 -30.43 2.52
C ASN A 554 -14.65 -30.77 2.66
N GLU A 555 -14.30 -32.04 2.45
CA GLU A 555 -12.93 -32.55 2.57
C GLU A 555 -11.96 -31.92 1.57
N LEU A 556 -12.43 -31.59 0.35
CA LEU A 556 -11.59 -30.95 -0.66
C LEU A 556 -11.19 -29.53 -0.23
N LEU A 557 -12.15 -28.75 0.30
CA LEU A 557 -11.87 -27.40 0.78
C LEU A 557 -11.00 -27.43 2.03
N ARG A 558 -11.21 -28.41 2.91
CA ARG A 558 -10.36 -28.63 4.08
C ARG A 558 -8.93 -29.01 3.67
N LEU A 559 -8.75 -29.87 2.66
CA LEU A 559 -7.43 -30.20 2.11
C LEU A 559 -6.72 -28.95 1.56
N VAL A 560 -7.46 -28.08 0.86
CA VAL A 560 -6.92 -26.82 0.31
C VAL A 560 -6.53 -25.84 1.43
N GLU A 561 -7.27 -25.82 2.54
CA GLU A 561 -6.93 -25.03 3.72
C GLU A 561 -5.72 -25.60 4.47
N GLU A 562 -5.63 -26.93 4.64
CA GLU A 562 -4.55 -27.54 5.43
C GLU A 562 -3.23 -27.65 4.65
N LYS A 563 -3.29 -27.92 3.34
CA LYS A 563 -2.11 -28.25 2.52
C LYS A 563 -1.92 -27.33 1.29
N GLY A 564 -2.78 -26.33 1.12
CA GLY A 564 -2.72 -25.43 -0.03
C GLY A 564 -2.98 -26.13 -1.37
N LEU A 565 -2.70 -25.42 -2.47
CA LEU A 565 -2.88 -25.96 -3.82
C LEU A 565 -1.82 -27.02 -4.20
N ARG A 566 -0.65 -27.00 -3.55
CA ARG A 566 0.37 -28.05 -3.71
C ARG A 566 -0.13 -29.39 -3.17
N GLY A 567 -0.71 -29.40 -1.97
CA GLY A 567 -1.31 -30.59 -1.41
C GLY A 567 -2.50 -31.10 -2.22
N LEU A 568 -3.35 -30.17 -2.71
CA LEU A 568 -4.42 -30.53 -3.64
C LEU A 568 -3.88 -31.22 -4.90
N LEU A 569 -2.87 -30.62 -5.55
CA LEU A 569 -2.24 -31.20 -6.75
C LEU A 569 -1.70 -32.61 -6.46
N GLN A 570 -1.00 -32.82 -5.36
CA GLN A 570 -0.46 -34.13 -4.99
C GLN A 570 -1.56 -35.18 -4.82
N GLU A 571 -2.68 -34.85 -4.18
CA GLU A 571 -3.80 -35.78 -4.04
C GLU A 571 -4.48 -36.06 -5.40
N MET A 572 -4.59 -35.05 -6.26
CA MET A 572 -5.14 -35.23 -7.61
C MET A 572 -4.23 -36.06 -8.52
N GLU A 573 -2.91 -35.91 -8.43
CA GLU A 573 -1.94 -36.69 -9.19
C GLU A 573 -1.98 -38.19 -8.84
N LYS A 574 -2.38 -38.55 -7.61
CA LYS A 574 -2.61 -39.97 -7.24
C LYS A 574 -3.77 -40.57 -8.02
N ARG A 575 -4.78 -39.77 -8.37
CA ARG A 575 -5.97 -40.21 -9.13
C ARG A 575 -5.75 -40.09 -10.64
N ASN A 576 -5.07 -39.05 -11.08
CA ASN A 576 -4.76 -38.77 -12.47
C ASN A 576 -3.28 -38.34 -12.62
N PRO A 577 -2.35 -39.29 -12.85
CA PRO A 577 -0.91 -39.03 -12.87
C PRO A 577 -0.41 -38.00 -13.91
N GLY A 578 -1.25 -37.55 -14.85
CA GLY A 578 -0.91 -36.52 -15.84
C GLY A 578 -1.51 -35.14 -15.59
N ILE A 579 -2.29 -34.96 -14.51
CA ILE A 579 -3.02 -33.71 -14.27
C ILE A 579 -2.09 -32.51 -14.08
N GLY A 580 -0.97 -32.69 -13.37
CA GLY A 580 0.02 -31.63 -13.15
C GLY A 580 0.70 -31.18 -14.44
N ASP A 581 0.78 -32.04 -15.45
CA ASP A 581 1.43 -31.77 -16.73
C ASP A 581 0.50 -31.05 -17.72
N GLN A 582 -0.80 -30.95 -17.42
CA GLN A 582 -1.75 -30.19 -18.23
C GLN A 582 -1.29 -28.74 -18.35
N LYS A 583 -1.42 -28.21 -19.56
CA LYS A 583 -0.98 -26.85 -19.89
C LYS A 583 -2.06 -25.84 -19.54
N THR A 584 -1.66 -24.76 -18.89
CA THR A 584 -2.45 -23.55 -18.66
C THR A 584 -1.69 -22.34 -19.21
N PRO A 585 -2.36 -21.26 -19.65
CA PRO A 585 -1.68 -20.02 -20.01
C PRO A 585 -0.79 -19.51 -18.87
N ILE A 586 0.39 -18.95 -19.18
CA ILE A 586 1.34 -18.44 -18.17
C ILE A 586 0.69 -17.36 -17.30
N GLU A 587 -0.16 -16.55 -17.89
CA GLU A 587 -0.88 -15.41 -17.32
C GLU A 587 -2.15 -15.85 -16.58
N ALA A 588 -2.51 -17.13 -16.63
CA ALA A 588 -3.65 -17.65 -15.89
C ALA A 588 -3.46 -17.39 -14.39
N SER A 589 -4.55 -17.01 -13.72
CA SER A 589 -4.54 -16.86 -12.27
C SER A 589 -4.24 -18.21 -11.62
N ILE A 590 -3.72 -18.19 -10.40
CA ILE A 590 -3.57 -19.42 -9.62
C ILE A 590 -4.94 -20.08 -9.34
N CYS A 591 -6.01 -19.29 -9.28
CA CYS A 591 -7.36 -19.78 -9.06
C CYS A 591 -7.83 -20.65 -10.24
N LYS A 592 -7.36 -20.38 -11.47
CA LYS A 592 -7.64 -21.24 -12.64
C LYS A 592 -7.05 -22.63 -12.47
N ALA A 593 -5.84 -22.75 -11.91
CA ALA A 593 -5.24 -24.05 -11.60
C ALA A 593 -6.14 -24.84 -10.62
N CYS A 594 -6.69 -24.19 -9.60
CA CYS A 594 -7.66 -24.80 -8.69
C CYS A 594 -8.91 -25.33 -9.41
N ARG A 595 -9.47 -24.56 -10.36
CA ARG A 595 -10.60 -25.01 -11.18
C ARG A 595 -10.27 -26.24 -12.02
N THR A 596 -9.13 -26.25 -12.69
CA THR A 596 -8.72 -27.40 -13.52
C THR A 596 -8.50 -28.66 -12.69
N LEU A 597 -7.91 -28.50 -11.50
CA LEU A 597 -7.78 -29.59 -10.52
C LEU A 597 -9.14 -30.13 -10.04
N ARG A 598 -10.17 -29.30 -9.99
CA ARG A 598 -11.55 -29.70 -9.62
C ARG A 598 -12.32 -30.37 -10.76
N GLU A 599 -12.30 -29.79 -11.98
CA GLU A 599 -13.12 -30.27 -13.11
C GLU A 599 -12.73 -31.69 -13.57
N THR A 600 -11.52 -32.13 -13.25
CA THR A 600 -11.00 -33.47 -13.50
C THR A 600 -11.30 -34.47 -12.38
N ASP A 601 -11.78 -33.99 -11.23
CA ASP A 601 -12.24 -34.81 -10.10
C ASP A 601 -13.75 -35.08 -10.16
N THR A 602 -14.46 -34.59 -11.19
CA THR A 602 -15.82 -35.04 -11.52
C THR A 602 -15.73 -36.42 -12.17
N PRO A 603 -16.11 -37.52 -11.51
CA PRO A 603 -16.41 -38.74 -12.23
C PRO A 603 -17.61 -38.44 -13.12
N CYS A 604 -17.73 -39.14 -14.24
CA CYS A 604 -19.04 -39.38 -14.83
C CYS A 604 -19.97 -39.93 -13.73
N GLY A 605 -20.81 -39.09 -13.15
CA GLY A 605 -21.85 -39.44 -12.16
C GLY A 605 -21.34 -40.07 -10.86
N ASN A 606 -21.33 -39.29 -9.77
CA ASN A 606 -21.88 -39.66 -8.46
C ASN A 606 -21.76 -38.50 -7.48
#